data_AF-A0A2I0N1M3-F1
#
_entry.id   AF-A0A2I0N1M3-F1
#
_cell.length_a   1.000
_cell.length_b   1.000
_cell.length_c   1.000
_cell.angle_alpha   90.00
_cell.angle_beta   90.00
_cell.angle_gamma   90.00
#
_symmetry.space_group_name_H-M   'P 1'
#
loop_
_entity.id
_entity.type
_entity.pdbx_description
1 polymer ?
#
loop_
_entity_poly.entity_id
_entity_poly.type
_entity_poly.pdbx_seq_one_letter_code
_entity_poly.pdbx_strand_id
1 'polypeptide(L)'
;MITVIKRNGNQQPFDEHKLRVSILNAARDAGVQMSDKETKLVAEDVEHLLKALRGEEAVTSSIEIRSLVRTSLVNFGYSQVAELFERGKLADITDIERHRKALEEHRKALETLTNQKIVVVKEKDAPDEETDDKTHLHQSKNPW
;
A
#
# COMPACT_ATOMS: atom_id res chain seq x y z
N MET A 1 13.37 19.81 -26.07
CA MET A 1 12.91 18.65 -25.28
C MET A 1 12.98 19.00 -23.79
N ILE A 2 11.92 18.73 -23.01
CA ILE A 2 11.89 19.05 -21.58
C ILE A 2 12.52 17.92 -20.75
N THR A 3 13.47 18.27 -19.89
CA THR A 3 14.12 17.34 -18.95
C THR A 3 13.66 17.62 -17.52
N VAL A 4 13.30 16.56 -16.79
CA VAL A 4 12.76 16.62 -15.43
C VAL A 4 13.76 16.06 -14.43
N ILE A 5 14.16 16.89 -13.47
CA ILE A 5 14.97 16.50 -12.32
C ILE A 5 14.04 16.01 -11.21
N LYS A 6 14.19 14.74 -10.84
CA LYS A 6 13.48 14.10 -9.73
C LYS A 6 14.08 14.54 -8.40
N ARG A 7 13.33 14.33 -7.31
CA ARG A 7 13.79 14.66 -5.94
C ARG A 7 15.12 13.97 -5.57
N ASN A 8 15.38 12.78 -6.09
CA ASN A 8 16.63 12.05 -5.87
C ASN A 8 17.78 12.49 -6.80
N GLY A 9 17.60 13.53 -7.60
CA GLY A 9 18.60 14.04 -8.54
C GLY A 9 18.59 13.36 -9.92
N ASN A 10 17.88 12.24 -10.08
CA ASN A 10 17.81 11.57 -11.38
C ASN A 10 17.09 12.43 -12.42
N GLN A 11 17.58 12.39 -13.65
CA GLN A 11 17.01 13.11 -14.78
C GLN A 11 16.26 12.15 -15.69
N GLN A 12 15.14 12.61 -16.23
CA GLN A 12 14.38 11.88 -17.23
C GLN A 12 13.66 12.86 -18.16
N PRO A 13 13.29 12.45 -19.38
CA PRO A 13 12.40 13.25 -20.22
C PRO A 13 11.05 13.48 -19.54
N PHE A 14 10.42 14.62 -19.84
CA PHE A 14 9.00 14.82 -19.52
C PHE A 14 8.16 13.75 -20.21
N ASP A 15 7.19 13.21 -19.48
CA ASP A 15 6.37 12.07 -19.91
C ASP A 15 4.90 12.41 -19.58
N GLU A 16 4.19 12.87 -20.60
CA GLU A 16 2.77 13.25 -20.51
C GLU A 16 1.91 12.08 -20.01
N HIS A 17 2.20 10.85 -20.46
CA HIS A 17 1.43 9.67 -20.07
C HIS A 17 1.55 9.42 -18.55
N LYS A 18 2.77 9.50 -17.99
CA LYS A 18 2.96 9.39 -16.53
C LYS A 18 2.24 10.50 -15.77
N LEU A 19 2.22 11.71 -16.31
CA LEU A 19 1.50 12.83 -15.69
C LEU A 19 0.00 12.56 -15.64
N ARG A 20 -0.57 12.10 -16.76
CA ARG A 20 -1.98 11.74 -16.87
C ARG A 20 -2.38 10.63 -15.90
N VAL A 21 -1.60 9.56 -15.81
CA VAL A 21 -1.84 8.48 -14.84
C VAL A 21 -1.83 9.02 -13.41
N SER A 22 -0.90 9.94 -13.08
CA SER A 22 -0.83 10.55 -11.76
C SER A 22 -2.05 11.42 -11.44
N ILE A 23 -2.56 12.18 -12.42
CA ILE A 23 -3.76 13.02 -12.25
C ILE A 23 -5.00 12.14 -12.09
N LEU A 24 -5.17 11.10 -12.92
CA LEU A 24 -6.29 10.16 -12.82
C LEU A 24 -6.34 9.46 -11.46
N ASN A 25 -5.17 9.09 -10.91
CA ASN A 25 -5.11 8.50 -9.58
C ASN A 25 -5.56 9.51 -8.51
N ALA A 26 -5.09 10.75 -8.56
CA ALA A 26 -5.55 11.78 -7.62
C ALA A 26 -7.05 12.08 -7.76
N ALA A 27 -7.60 12.06 -8.98
CA ALA A 27 -9.03 12.21 -9.21
C ALA A 27 -9.82 11.06 -8.58
N ARG A 28 -9.34 9.82 -8.74
CA ARG A 28 -9.92 8.64 -8.10
C ARG A 28 -9.89 8.76 -6.57
N ASP A 29 -8.76 9.17 -6.01
CA ASP A 29 -8.59 9.36 -4.57
C ASP A 29 -9.50 10.48 -4.03
N ALA A 30 -9.82 11.47 -4.87
CA ALA A 30 -10.77 12.55 -4.58
C ALA A 30 -12.25 12.13 -4.71
N GLY A 31 -12.53 10.94 -5.24
CA GLY A 31 -13.90 10.53 -5.61
C GLY A 31 -14.46 11.33 -6.79
N VAL A 32 -13.60 11.98 -7.58
CA VAL A 32 -13.98 12.78 -8.76
C VAL A 32 -13.74 11.96 -10.01
N GLN A 33 -14.76 11.86 -10.88
CA GLN A 33 -14.59 11.26 -12.20
C GLN A 33 -13.94 12.27 -13.14
N MET A 34 -12.77 11.89 -13.67
CA MET A 34 -12.13 12.56 -14.79
C MET A 34 -11.97 11.54 -15.93
N SER A 35 -12.34 11.95 -17.13
CA SER A 35 -12.11 11.21 -18.35
C SER A 35 -10.64 11.30 -18.79
N ASP A 36 -10.24 10.38 -19.66
CA ASP A 36 -8.92 10.40 -20.27
C ASP A 36 -8.68 11.69 -21.08
N LYS A 37 -9.74 12.20 -21.74
CA LYS A 37 -9.70 13.45 -22.50
C LYS A 37 -9.47 14.67 -21.60
N GLU A 38 -10.20 14.78 -20.50
CA GLU A 38 -10.03 15.89 -19.54
C GLU A 38 -8.62 15.86 -18.94
N THR A 39 -8.15 14.68 -18.57
CA THR A 39 -6.80 14.50 -18.02
C THR A 39 -5.72 14.88 -19.04
N LYS A 40 -5.93 14.55 -20.32
CA LYS A 40 -5.04 14.95 -21.41
C LYS A 40 -4.95 16.47 -21.55
N LEU A 41 -6.09 17.17 -21.53
CA LEU A 41 -6.13 18.63 -21.60
C LEU A 41 -5.36 19.29 -20.46
N VAL A 42 -5.45 18.74 -19.24
CA VAL A 42 -4.66 19.23 -18.09
C VAL A 42 -3.17 18.99 -18.32
N ALA A 43 -2.77 17.83 -18.83
CA ALA A 43 -1.36 17.52 -19.09
C ALA A 43 -0.76 18.38 -20.20
N GLU A 44 -1.52 18.64 -21.27
CA GLU A 44 -1.15 19.54 -22.37
C GLU A 44 -0.99 20.99 -21.87
N ASP A 45 -1.89 21.46 -21.01
CA ASP A 45 -1.78 22.79 -20.39
C ASP A 45 -0.52 22.91 -19.52
N VAL A 46 -0.17 21.88 -18.74
CA VAL A 46 1.08 21.86 -17.97
C VAL A 46 2.31 21.93 -18.87
N GLU A 47 2.33 21.17 -19.97
CA GLU A 47 3.44 21.22 -20.93
C GLU A 47 3.54 22.60 -21.58
N HIS A 48 2.40 23.19 -21.95
CA HIS A 48 2.35 24.54 -22.52
C HIS A 48 2.87 25.59 -21.52
N LEU A 49 2.45 25.53 -20.25
CA LEU A 49 2.94 26.43 -19.20
C LEU A 49 4.45 26.25 -18.96
N LEU A 50 4.96 25.02 -18.98
CA LEU A 50 6.41 24.76 -18.88
C LEU A 50 7.17 25.41 -20.02
N LYS A 51 6.71 25.22 -21.26
CA LYS A 51 7.32 25.82 -22.45
C LYS A 51 7.27 27.34 -22.41
N ALA A 52 6.16 27.91 -21.97
CA ALA A 52 6.02 29.36 -21.82
C ALA A 52 6.99 29.93 -20.77
N LEU A 53 7.23 29.21 -19.66
CA LEU A 53 8.08 29.67 -18.57
C LEU A 53 9.58 29.43 -18.80
N ARG A 54 9.94 28.35 -19.50
CA ARG A 54 11.32 27.84 -19.57
C ARG A 54 11.84 27.65 -20.99
N GLY A 55 10.99 27.78 -22.01
CA GLY A 55 11.30 27.49 -23.40
C GLY A 55 11.12 26.01 -23.78
N GLU A 56 11.32 25.72 -25.07
CA GLU A 56 11.13 24.38 -25.67
C GLU A 56 12.17 23.34 -25.19
N GLU A 57 13.33 23.78 -24.71
CA GLU A 57 14.43 22.94 -24.20
C GLU A 57 14.68 23.17 -22.71
N ALA A 58 13.59 23.09 -21.94
CA ALA A 58 13.60 23.37 -20.51
C ALA A 58 14.25 22.24 -19.68
N VAL A 59 14.94 22.63 -18.61
CA VAL A 59 15.22 21.78 -17.46
C VAL A 59 14.32 22.23 -16.31
N THR A 60 13.51 21.32 -15.78
CA THR A 60 12.54 21.59 -14.71
C THR A 60 12.68 20.57 -13.59
N SER A 61 12.09 20.86 -12.43
CA SER A 61 12.02 19.93 -11.32
C SER A 61 10.64 19.27 -11.24
N SER A 62 10.59 18.06 -10.71
CA SER A 62 9.32 17.39 -10.39
C SER A 62 8.43 18.17 -9.40
N ILE A 63 9.00 19.11 -8.65
CA ILE A 63 8.26 20.01 -7.74
C ILE A 63 7.57 21.11 -8.54
N GLU A 64 8.28 21.75 -9.48
CA GLU A 64 7.70 22.78 -10.36
C GLU A 64 6.55 22.22 -11.21
N ILE A 65 6.74 21.03 -11.78
CA ILE A 65 5.66 20.32 -12.51
C ILE A 65 4.43 20.13 -11.61
N ARG A 66 4.62 19.76 -10.34
CA ARG A 66 3.50 19.57 -9.40
C ARG A 66 2.73 20.88 -9.16
N SER A 67 3.43 22.01 -9.02
CA SER A 67 2.80 23.33 -8.87
C SER A 67 2.02 23.73 -10.12
N LEU A 68 2.53 23.42 -11.31
CA LEU A 68 1.82 23.67 -12.57
C LEU A 68 0.59 22.78 -12.70
N VAL A 69 0.68 21.48 -12.38
CA VAL A 69 -0.49 20.58 -12.37
C VAL A 69 -1.59 21.11 -11.46
N ARG A 70 -1.24 21.56 -10.25
CA ARG A 70 -2.20 22.17 -9.32
C ARG A 70 -2.89 23.38 -9.96
N THR A 71 -2.12 24.26 -10.58
CA THR A 71 -2.62 25.47 -11.24
C THR A 71 -3.58 25.11 -12.37
N SER A 72 -3.17 24.20 -13.26
CA SER A 72 -4.01 23.69 -14.34
C SER A 72 -5.29 23.06 -13.81
N LEU A 73 -5.22 22.14 -12.84
CA LEU A 73 -6.41 21.50 -12.26
C LEU A 73 -7.40 22.53 -11.68
N VAL A 74 -6.92 23.56 -10.98
CA VAL A 74 -7.78 24.64 -10.48
C VAL A 74 -8.44 25.40 -11.63
N ASN A 75 -7.68 25.74 -12.67
CA ASN A 75 -8.19 26.46 -13.85
C ASN A 75 -9.26 25.66 -14.61
N PHE A 76 -9.12 24.33 -14.66
CA PHE A 76 -10.12 23.43 -15.26
C PHE A 76 -11.30 23.12 -14.31
N GLY A 77 -11.34 23.69 -13.11
CA GLY A 77 -12.44 23.51 -12.15
C GLY A 77 -12.28 22.31 -11.20
N TYR A 78 -11.18 21.57 -11.28
CA TYR A 78 -10.89 20.40 -10.44
C TYR A 78 -10.14 20.76 -9.14
N SER A 79 -10.60 21.79 -8.43
CA SER A 79 -9.92 22.29 -7.22
C SER A 79 -9.75 21.22 -6.14
N GLN A 80 -10.72 20.32 -5.98
CA GLN A 80 -10.64 19.20 -5.04
C GLN A 80 -9.52 18.20 -5.40
N VAL A 81 -9.36 17.92 -6.71
CA VAL A 81 -8.27 17.07 -7.21
C VAL A 81 -6.93 17.76 -7.02
N ALA A 82 -6.86 19.07 -7.26
CA ALA A 82 -5.66 19.87 -7.07
C ALA A 82 -5.16 19.83 -5.62
N GLU A 83 -6.06 19.97 -4.64
CA GLU A 83 -5.73 19.90 -3.20
C GLU A 83 -5.14 18.55 -2.82
N LEU A 84 -5.73 17.44 -3.27
CA LEU A 84 -5.23 16.10 -3.00
C LEU A 84 -3.91 15.81 -3.74
N PHE A 85 -3.78 16.27 -4.99
CA PHE A 85 -2.56 16.11 -5.77
C PHE A 85 -1.37 16.83 -5.13
N GLU A 86 -1.59 18.05 -4.61
CA GLU A 86 -0.57 18.85 -3.94
C GLU A 86 -0.11 18.23 -2.61
N ARG A 87 -1.08 17.79 -1.79
CA ARG A 87 -0.78 17.12 -0.51
C ARG A 87 0.10 15.89 -0.71
N GLY A 88 -0.06 15.18 -1.84
CA GLY A 88 0.64 13.93 -2.08
C GLY A 88 0.47 12.95 -0.92
N LYS A 89 1.29 11.89 -0.87
CA LYS A 89 1.25 10.85 0.19
C LYS A 89 1.51 11.33 1.63
N LEU A 90 1.47 12.63 1.93
CA LEU A 90 1.60 13.11 3.32
C LEU A 90 0.35 12.83 4.16
N ALA A 91 -0.80 12.58 3.53
CA ALA A 91 -2.06 12.33 4.21
C ALA A 91 -2.73 11.03 3.73
N ASP A 92 -1.93 10.01 3.40
CA ASP A 92 -2.48 8.71 3.04
C ASP A 92 -2.93 8.02 4.34
N ILE A 93 -4.08 8.45 4.88
CA ILE A 93 -4.81 7.78 5.96
C ILE A 93 -4.97 6.30 5.59
N THR A 94 -5.08 6.00 4.28
CA THR A 94 -5.13 4.63 3.77
C THR A 94 -3.81 3.87 3.94
N ASP A 95 -2.64 4.51 3.92
CA ASP A 95 -1.37 3.85 4.24
C ASP A 95 -1.26 3.57 5.74
N ILE A 96 -1.71 4.49 6.59
CA ILE A 96 -1.77 4.27 8.04
C ILE A 96 -2.74 3.13 8.37
N GLU A 97 -3.91 3.10 7.73
CA GLU A 97 -4.91 2.04 7.88
C GLU A 97 -4.41 0.70 7.34
N ARG A 98 -3.73 0.68 6.18
CA ARG A 98 -3.06 -0.52 5.65
C ARG A 98 -2.00 -1.03 6.63
N HIS A 99 -1.16 -0.15 7.18
CA HIS A 99 -0.16 -0.53 8.17
C HIS A 99 -0.80 -1.06 9.46
N ARG A 100 -1.85 -0.39 9.95
CA ARG A 100 -2.61 -0.83 11.14
C ARG A 100 -3.25 -2.20 10.91
N LYS A 101 -3.83 -2.44 9.73
CA LYS A 101 -4.42 -3.72 9.36
C LYS A 101 -3.35 -4.83 9.31
N ALA A 102 -2.20 -4.57 8.69
CA ALA A 102 -1.09 -5.51 8.64
C ALA A 102 -0.55 -5.84 10.05
N LEU A 103 -0.45 -4.85 10.94
CA LEU A 103 -0.06 -5.07 12.34
C LEU A 103 -1.06 -5.94 13.11
N GLU A 104 -2.36 -5.73 12.88
CA GLU A 104 -3.41 -6.53 13.52
C GLU A 104 -3.43 -7.98 13.03
N GLU A 105 -3.22 -8.21 11.72
CA GLU A 105 -3.08 -9.55 11.15
C GLU A 105 -1.85 -10.27 11.72
N HIS A 106 -0.72 -9.58 11.83
CA HIS A 106 0.49 -10.12 12.44
C HIS A 106 0.28 -10.47 13.93
N ARG A 107 -0.42 -9.60 14.69
CA ARG A 107 -0.77 -9.88 16.09
C ARG A 107 -1.61 -11.15 16.23
N LYS A 108 -2.65 -11.30 15.40
CA LYS A 108 -3.48 -12.52 15.38
C LYS A 108 -2.69 -13.77 15.04
N ALA A 109 -1.75 -13.67 14.10
CA ALA A 109 -0.86 -14.78 13.75
C ALA A 109 0.07 -15.18 14.91
N LEU A 110 0.56 -14.21 15.69
CA LEU A 110 1.35 -14.50 16.88
C LEU A 110 0.51 -15.17 17.97
N GLU A 111 -0.73 -14.72 18.19
CA GLU A 111 -1.67 -15.32 19.16
C GLU A 111 -2.02 -16.76 18.79
N THR A 112 -2.26 -17.07 17.52
CA THR A 112 -2.50 -18.46 17.08
C THR A 112 -1.27 -19.34 17.25
N LEU A 113 -0.07 -18.84 16.94
CA LEU A 113 1.19 -19.56 17.16
C LEU A 113 1.46 -19.81 18.65
N THR A 114 1.17 -18.86 19.52
CA THR A 114 1.32 -19.05 20.97
C THR A 114 0.33 -20.09 21.51
N ASN A 115 -0.93 -20.03 21.07
CA ASN A 115 -1.94 -21.01 21.47
C ASN A 115 -1.61 -22.41 20.95
N GLN A 116 -1.12 -22.56 19.72
CA GLN A 116 -0.63 -23.85 19.22
C GLN A 116 0.58 -24.37 20.01
N LYS A 117 1.52 -23.50 20.36
CA LYS A 117 2.69 -23.89 21.16
C LYS A 117 2.31 -24.35 22.57
N ILE A 118 1.29 -23.75 23.18
CA ILE A 118 0.76 -24.18 24.49
C ILE A 118 0.07 -25.55 24.39
N VAL A 119 -0.66 -25.84 23.32
CA VAL A 119 -1.30 -27.15 23.09
C VAL A 119 -0.25 -28.25 22.91
N VAL A 120 0.78 -28.02 22.10
CA VAL A 120 1.86 -29.00 21.86
C VAL A 120 2.70 -29.28 23.12
N VAL A 121 2.84 -28.30 24.03
CA VAL A 121 3.51 -28.52 25.32
C VAL A 121 2.64 -29.38 26.25
N LYS A 122 1.32 -29.12 26.32
CA LYS A 122 0.40 -29.93 27.14
C LYS A 122 0.27 -31.38 26.67
N GLU A 123 0.38 -31.66 25.37
CA GLU A 123 0.38 -33.05 24.85
C GLU A 123 1.67 -33.81 25.17
N LYS A 124 2.79 -33.12 25.40
CA LYS A 124 4.07 -33.75 25.78
C LYS A 124 4.22 -34.00 27.29
N ASP A 125 3.44 -33.32 28.11
CA ASP A 125 3.46 -33.44 29.58
C ASP A 125 2.36 -34.37 30.11
N ALA A 126 1.62 -35.07 29.24
CA ALA A 126 0.69 -36.11 29.67
C ALA A 126 1.50 -37.31 30.20
N PRO A 127 1.35 -37.71 31.48
CA PRO A 127 2.07 -38.86 32.02
C PRO A 127 1.59 -40.14 31.31
N ASP A 128 2.54 -40.96 30.87
CA ASP A 128 2.26 -42.32 30.42
C ASP A 128 1.51 -43.05 31.55
N GLU A 129 0.25 -43.44 31.32
CA GLU A 129 -0.50 -44.27 32.26
C GLU A 129 0.23 -45.62 32.40
N GLU A 130 1.01 -45.71 33.48
CA GLU A 130 1.61 -46.91 34.03
C GLU A 130 0.48 -47.86 34.49
N THR A 131 0.04 -48.74 33.59
CA THR A 131 -0.83 -49.85 33.96
C THR A 131 0.00 -50.92 34.67
N ASP A 132 0.06 -50.84 36.00
CA ASP A 132 0.50 -51.95 36.84
C ASP A 132 -0.49 -52.10 38.00
N ASP A 133 -1.39 -53.08 37.93
CA ASP A 133 -1.82 -53.75 39.16
C ASP A 133 -2.15 -55.23 38.92
N LYS A 134 -1.38 -56.07 39.62
CA LYS A 134 -1.54 -57.51 39.77
C LYS A 134 -2.33 -57.66 41.08
N THR A 135 -3.46 -58.35 41.15
CA THR A 135 -3.54 -59.80 41.44
C THR A 135 -4.93 -60.06 42.01
N HIS A 136 -5.56 -61.19 41.66
CA HIS A 136 -6.19 -62.09 42.63
C HIS A 136 -6.54 -63.43 41.97
N LEU A 137 -5.59 -64.36 42.08
CA LEU A 137 -5.75 -65.73 42.56
C LEU A 137 -7.14 -66.38 42.40
N HIS A 138 -7.27 -67.41 41.53
CA HIS A 138 -7.82 -68.72 41.92
C HIS A 138 -7.44 -69.84 40.92
N GLN A 139 -6.49 -70.65 41.39
CA GLN A 139 -6.38 -72.12 41.30
C GLN A 139 -6.38 -72.83 39.93
N SER A 140 -5.20 -73.37 39.61
CA SER A 140 -5.00 -74.52 38.74
C SER A 140 -5.46 -75.83 39.41
N LYS A 141 -6.15 -76.72 38.69
CA LYS A 141 -5.69 -78.08 38.29
C LYS A 141 -6.85 -78.99 37.83
N ASN A 142 -6.72 -79.44 36.57
CA ASN A 142 -7.24 -80.66 35.89
C ASN A 142 -7.31 -81.94 36.77
N PRO A 143 -7.83 -83.13 36.34
CA PRO A 143 -8.15 -83.61 34.96
C PRO A 143 -9.45 -84.45 34.82
N TRP A 144 -9.67 -84.95 33.58
CA TRP A 144 -10.68 -85.90 33.04
C TRP A 144 -11.88 -85.27 32.35
#